data_AF-A0A1B6KBC1-F1
#
_entry.id   AF-A0A1B6KBC1-F1
#
_cell.length_a   1.000
_cell.length_b   1.000
_cell.length_c   1.000
_cell.angle_alpha   90.00
_cell.angle_beta   90.00
_cell.angle_gamma   90.00
#
_symmetry.space_group_name_H-M   'P 1'
#
loop_
_entity.id
_entity.type
_entity.pdbx_description
1 polymer ?
#
loop_
_entity_poly.entity_id
_entity_poly.type
_entity_poly.pdbx_seq_one_letter_code
_entity_poly.pdbx_strand_id
1 'polypeptide(L)'
;MLGNASYCRFQGWRDQIFVITPRFRPGVPFTLSKFDILQRCFPGLQPFPSWDLQGGDPLQDLHNAMDLQLDHRDLLWVLDSGTVNTLVRPARVGPPKVVAFEALTGKVVHTIDLSLLTCDGSRLQTILVDYCLQTGTPWLYIGDAAARTMLVYDVAKSKGQRVVLPEVVC
;
A
#
# COMPACT_ATOMS: atom_id res chain seq x y z
N MET A 1 10.17 -0.07 23.21
CA MET A 1 10.07 -0.89 21.97
C MET A 1 9.60 -0.10 20.73
N LEU A 2 9.55 1.25 20.75
CA LEU A 2 9.09 2.06 19.60
C LEU A 2 10.21 2.63 18.71
N GLY A 3 11.49 2.36 19.01
CA GLY A 3 12.64 3.07 18.40
C GLY A 3 12.87 2.84 16.91
N ASN A 4 12.22 1.85 16.28
CA ASN A 4 12.46 1.47 14.87
C ASN A 4 11.26 1.73 13.95
N ALA A 5 10.13 2.19 14.48
CA ALA A 5 8.92 2.44 13.69
C ALA A 5 8.97 3.83 13.04
N SER A 6 8.88 3.88 11.72
CA SER A 6 8.65 5.12 10.95
C SER A 6 7.23 5.07 10.40
N TYR A 7 6.43 6.09 10.69
CA TYR A 7 5.07 6.21 10.16
C TYR A 7 5.11 7.09 8.93
N CYS A 8 4.58 6.60 7.80
CA CYS A 8 4.71 7.30 6.51
C CYS A 8 3.40 7.88 5.98
N ARG A 9 2.26 7.26 6.27
CA ARG A 9 0.94 7.70 5.78
C ARG A 9 -0.14 7.32 6.79
N PHE A 10 -1.17 8.16 6.91
CA PHE A 10 -2.41 7.83 7.59
C PHE A 10 -3.62 8.36 6.81
N GLN A 11 -4.77 7.70 6.95
CA GLN A 11 -6.05 8.18 6.43
C GLN A 11 -7.19 7.89 7.40
N GLY A 12 -8.06 8.88 7.58
CA GLY A 12 -9.24 8.78 8.42
C GLY A 12 -10.43 8.20 7.66
N TRP A 13 -11.21 7.37 8.34
CA TRP A 13 -12.48 6.84 7.86
C TRP A 13 -13.42 6.68 9.05
N ARG A 14 -14.49 7.46 9.08
CA ARG A 14 -15.40 7.54 10.24
C ARG A 14 -14.58 7.84 11.51
N ASP A 15 -14.74 7.03 12.55
CA ASP A 15 -14.01 7.14 13.82
C ASP A 15 -12.68 6.36 13.83
N GLN A 16 -12.21 5.87 12.67
CA GLN A 16 -10.98 5.08 12.56
C GLN A 16 -9.90 5.86 11.81
N ILE A 17 -8.65 5.68 12.21
CA ILE A 17 -7.48 6.10 11.43
C ILE A 17 -6.70 4.86 11.03
N PHE A 18 -6.49 4.67 9.74
CA PHE A 18 -5.54 3.69 9.20
C PHE A 18 -4.15 4.30 9.17
N VAL A 19 -3.14 3.52 9.56
CA VAL A 19 -1.75 3.95 9.66
C VAL A 19 -0.85 2.93 8.99
N ILE A 20 0.05 3.42 8.15
CA ILE A 20 1.13 2.62 7.58
C ILE A 20 2.40 2.78 8.40
N THR A 21 2.98 1.65 8.76
CA THR A 21 4.30 1.54 9.36
C THR A 21 5.16 0.67 8.44
N PRO A 22 5.88 1.25 7.47
CA PRO A 22 6.66 0.44 6.54
C PRO A 22 7.76 -0.33 7.27
N ARG A 23 8.03 -1.56 6.84
CA ARG A 23 9.13 -2.40 7.32
C ARG A 23 10.47 -1.95 6.74
N PHE A 24 10.88 -0.71 6.98
CA PHE A 24 12.18 -0.17 6.55
C PHE A 24 13.36 -0.75 7.33
N ARG A 25 13.11 -1.14 8.58
CA ARG A 25 14.05 -1.78 9.49
C ARG A 25 13.39 -3.00 10.15
N PRO A 26 14.18 -3.95 10.67
CA PRO A 26 13.64 -5.09 11.40
C PRO A 26 12.87 -4.66 12.66
N GLY A 27 11.88 -5.47 13.06
CA GLY A 27 11.14 -5.31 14.31
C GLY A 27 9.78 -4.59 14.16
N VAL A 28 9.33 -4.31 12.94
CA VAL A 28 7.96 -3.82 12.68
C VAL A 28 6.99 -5.01 12.61
N PRO A 29 6.09 -5.20 13.60
CA PRO A 29 5.25 -6.38 13.70
C PRO A 29 4.18 -6.43 12.59
N PHE A 30 3.53 -5.30 12.31
CA PHE A 30 2.52 -5.16 11.28
C PHE A 30 2.76 -3.88 10.49
N THR A 31 2.58 -3.95 9.18
CA THR A 31 2.86 -2.83 8.27
C THR A 31 1.65 -1.93 8.06
N LEU A 32 0.45 -2.45 8.33
CA LEU A 32 -0.81 -1.73 8.26
C LEU A 32 -1.59 -1.94 9.56
N SER A 33 -2.03 -0.85 10.15
CA SER A 33 -2.80 -0.85 11.38
C SER A 33 -3.94 0.15 11.34
N LYS A 34 -4.81 0.08 12.33
CA LYS A 34 -5.82 1.10 12.62
C LYS A 34 -5.91 1.36 14.11
N PHE A 35 -6.53 2.48 14.45
CA PHE A 35 -6.99 2.77 15.81
C PHE A 35 -8.25 3.64 15.78
N ASP A 36 -8.99 3.61 16.89
CA ASP A 36 -10.20 4.41 17.07
C ASP A 36 -9.85 5.78 17.67
N ILE A 37 -10.30 6.86 17.04
CA ILE A 37 -10.01 8.23 17.49
C ILE A 37 -10.77 8.61 18.76
N LEU A 38 -11.88 7.92 19.05
CA LEU A 38 -12.69 8.15 20.24
C LEU A 38 -12.09 7.47 21.48
N GLN A 39 -11.16 6.53 21.29
CA GLN A 39 -10.44 5.90 22.39
C GLN A 39 -9.50 6.92 23.06
N ARG A 40 -9.82 7.26 24.31
CA ARG A 40 -9.03 8.20 25.12
C ARG A 40 -7.74 7.55 25.62
N CYS A 41 -6.69 8.36 25.76
CA CYS A 41 -5.37 8.02 26.30
C CYS A 41 -4.61 6.97 25.47
N PHE A 42 -3.69 7.45 24.60
CA PHE A 42 -2.71 6.64 23.85
C PHE A 42 -3.33 5.39 23.20
N PRO A 43 -4.26 5.56 22.23
CA PRO A 43 -4.90 4.43 21.57
C PRO A 43 -3.84 3.51 20.96
N GLY A 44 -3.94 2.22 21.28
CA GLY A 44 -3.02 1.21 20.75
C GLY A 44 -3.32 0.91 19.29
N LEU A 45 -2.28 0.78 18.47
CA LEU A 45 -2.43 0.35 17.08
C LEU A 45 -2.83 -1.13 17.04
N GLN A 46 -3.90 -1.41 16.30
CA GLN A 46 -4.36 -2.77 16.01
C GLN A 46 -3.99 -3.12 14.56
N PRO A 47 -3.40 -4.30 14.29
CA PRO A 47 -3.12 -4.71 12.92
C PRO A 47 -4.42 -4.77 12.11
N PHE A 48 -4.36 -4.32 10.86
CA PHE A 48 -5.48 -4.36 9.94
C PHE A 48 -5.11 -5.13 8.66
N PRO A 49 -5.99 -6.01 8.17
CA PRO A 49 -7.28 -6.39 8.77
C PRO A 49 -7.16 -7.35 9.97
N SER A 50 -6.08 -8.11 10.06
CA SER A 50 -5.76 -9.00 11.17
C SER A 50 -4.25 -9.22 11.27
N TRP A 51 -3.80 -9.94 12.31
CA TRP A 51 -2.41 -10.38 12.45
C TRP A 51 -1.98 -11.35 11.36
N ASP A 52 -2.90 -12.20 10.88
CA ASP A 52 -2.59 -13.27 9.94
C ASP A 52 -2.15 -12.74 8.57
N LEU A 53 -2.58 -11.53 8.20
CA LEU A 53 -2.23 -10.88 6.93
C LEU A 53 -0.95 -10.02 7.00
N GLN A 54 -0.10 -10.22 8.01
CA GLN A 54 1.09 -9.39 8.27
C GLN A 54 2.40 -10.16 8.11
N GLY A 55 2.69 -10.67 6.90
CA GLY A 55 4.01 -11.17 6.54
C GLY A 55 4.18 -12.70 6.52
N GLY A 56 3.12 -13.44 6.20
CA GLY A 56 3.15 -14.88 5.95
C GLY A 56 3.28 -15.19 4.44
N ASP A 57 2.16 -15.44 3.77
CA ASP A 57 2.10 -15.79 2.35
C ASP A 57 2.65 -14.65 1.47
N PRO A 58 3.69 -14.89 0.65
CA PRO A 58 4.28 -13.90 -0.26
C PRO A 58 3.26 -13.20 -1.17
N LEU A 59 2.28 -13.94 -1.68
CA LEU A 59 1.32 -13.50 -2.69
C LEU A 59 0.11 -12.80 -2.05
N GLN A 60 -0.36 -13.30 -0.90
CA GLN A 60 -1.59 -12.82 -0.29
C GLN A 60 -1.36 -11.74 0.79
N ASP A 61 -0.32 -11.89 1.60
CA ASP A 61 -0.18 -11.09 2.83
C ASP A 61 0.55 -9.77 2.59
N LEU A 62 0.36 -8.82 3.50
CA LEU A 62 1.09 -7.55 3.48
C LEU A 62 2.49 -7.73 4.06
N HIS A 63 3.49 -7.34 3.27
CA HIS A 63 4.90 -7.47 3.60
C HIS A 63 5.53 -6.12 3.94
N ASN A 64 5.23 -5.09 3.16
CA ASN A 64 5.73 -3.75 3.39
C ASN A 64 4.83 -2.72 2.66
N ALA A 65 3.76 -2.30 3.34
CA ALA A 65 2.89 -1.24 2.88
C ALA A 65 3.67 0.07 2.82
N MET A 66 3.63 0.72 1.66
CA MET A 66 4.35 1.96 1.36
C MET A 66 3.42 3.16 1.37
N ASP A 67 2.21 2.98 0.84
CA ASP A 67 1.21 4.02 0.75
C ASP A 67 -0.21 3.44 0.77
N LEU A 68 -1.19 4.27 1.11
CA LEU A 68 -2.60 3.92 1.06
C LEU A 68 -3.47 5.04 0.52
N GLN A 69 -4.63 4.65 -0.02
CA GLN A 69 -5.73 5.54 -0.32
C GLN A 69 -7.08 4.92 -0.02
N LEU A 70 -7.87 5.61 0.77
CA LEU A 70 -9.27 5.33 0.97
C LEU A 70 -10.07 6.01 -0.14
N ASP A 71 -10.95 5.26 -0.80
CA ASP A 71 -11.82 5.80 -1.84
C ASP A 71 -13.26 6.10 -1.35
N HIS A 72 -14.06 6.65 -2.26
CA HIS A 72 -15.45 7.02 -1.99
C HIS A 72 -16.41 5.83 -1.82
N ARG A 73 -15.93 4.59 -2.01
CA ARG A 73 -16.70 3.35 -1.84
C ARG A 73 -16.26 2.58 -0.59
N ASP A 74 -15.61 3.26 0.35
CA ASP A 74 -15.07 2.68 1.58
C ASP A 74 -14.04 1.56 1.31
N LEU A 75 -13.35 1.58 0.16
CA LEU A 75 -12.22 0.68 -0.10
C LEU A 75 -10.90 1.35 0.28
N LEU A 76 -10.14 0.68 1.13
CA LEU A 76 -8.76 1.03 1.47
C LEU A 76 -7.80 0.32 0.52
N TRP A 77 -7.26 1.05 -0.44
CA TRP A 77 -6.22 0.59 -1.35
C TRP A 77 -4.86 0.74 -0.69
N VAL A 78 -4.08 -0.32 -0.68
CA VAL A 78 -2.78 -0.39 -0.02
C VAL A 78 -1.74 -0.84 -1.04
N LEU A 79 -0.72 -0.02 -1.23
CA LEU A 79 0.43 -0.33 -2.06
C LEU A 79 1.47 -1.08 -1.23
N ASP A 80 1.71 -2.35 -1.54
CA ASP A 80 2.72 -3.18 -0.90
C ASP A 80 3.93 -3.38 -1.83
N SER A 81 5.12 -3.08 -1.33
CA SER A 81 6.35 -3.20 -2.14
C SER A 81 6.94 -4.61 -2.20
N GLY A 82 6.48 -5.53 -1.34
CA GLY A 82 7.05 -6.87 -1.21
C GLY A 82 8.51 -6.93 -0.73
N THR A 83 9.14 -5.77 -0.45
CA THR A 83 10.55 -5.67 -0.05
C THR A 83 10.66 -5.09 1.35
N VAL A 84 11.25 -5.82 2.29
CA VAL A 84 11.43 -5.42 3.68
C VAL A 84 12.87 -5.00 3.97
N ASN A 85 13.09 -4.36 5.12
CA ASN A 85 14.39 -3.92 5.65
C ASN A 85 15.16 -3.00 4.69
N THR A 86 14.43 -2.17 3.94
CA THR A 86 14.95 -1.36 2.83
C THR A 86 16.03 -0.35 3.22
N LEU A 87 16.14 0.04 4.49
CA LEU A 87 17.17 0.97 5.00
C LEU A 87 18.38 0.26 5.63
N VAL A 88 18.42 -1.08 5.63
CA VAL A 88 19.52 -1.86 6.24
C VAL A 88 20.05 -2.91 5.26
N ARG A 89 19.21 -3.89 4.93
CA ARG A 89 19.51 -4.96 3.98
C ARG A 89 18.20 -5.35 3.31
N PRO A 90 17.87 -4.73 2.16
CA PRO A 90 16.64 -5.02 1.44
C PRO A 90 16.49 -6.51 1.15
N ALA A 91 15.33 -7.08 1.47
CA ALA A 91 15.00 -8.46 1.16
C ALA A 91 13.62 -8.50 0.50
N ARG A 92 13.54 -9.06 -0.72
CA ARG A 92 12.28 -9.28 -1.42
C ARG A 92 11.64 -10.57 -0.87
N VAL A 93 10.51 -10.43 -0.20
CA VAL A 93 9.76 -11.51 0.44
C VAL A 93 8.45 -11.81 -0.28
N GLY A 94 8.01 -10.92 -1.17
CA GLY A 94 6.87 -11.11 -2.06
C GLY A 94 6.93 -10.21 -3.29
N PRO A 95 6.03 -10.40 -4.27
CA PRO A 95 5.88 -9.49 -5.39
C PRO A 95 5.31 -8.13 -4.94
N PRO A 96 5.62 -7.04 -5.65
CA PRO A 96 4.93 -5.77 -5.45
C PRO A 96 3.46 -5.92 -5.86
N LYS A 97 2.55 -5.42 -5.03
CA LYS A 97 1.11 -5.56 -5.27
C LYS A 97 0.32 -4.37 -4.74
N VAL A 98 -0.90 -4.21 -5.25
CA VAL A 98 -1.93 -3.39 -4.62
C VAL A 98 -3.01 -4.30 -4.07
N VAL A 99 -3.39 -4.09 -2.82
CA VAL A 99 -4.51 -4.81 -2.19
C VAL A 99 -5.58 -3.80 -1.81
N ALA A 100 -6.83 -4.06 -2.18
CA ALA A 100 -7.98 -3.26 -1.76
C ALA A 100 -8.77 -4.02 -0.70
N PHE A 101 -8.96 -3.39 0.46
CA PHE A 101 -9.76 -3.92 1.56
C PHE A 101 -11.05 -3.12 1.69
N GLU A 102 -12.17 -3.77 2.00
CA GLU A 102 -13.33 -3.08 2.55
C GLU A 102 -12.96 -2.51 3.93
N ALA A 103 -13.04 -1.20 4.11
CA ALA A 103 -12.55 -0.51 5.31
C ALA A 103 -13.25 -0.99 6.59
N LEU A 104 -14.54 -1.34 6.50
CA LEU A 104 -15.34 -1.81 7.62
C LEU A 104 -14.90 -3.20 8.10
N THR A 105 -14.81 -4.16 7.17
CA THR A 105 -14.67 -5.59 7.51
C THR A 105 -13.25 -6.09 7.39
N GLY A 106 -12.39 -5.37 6.65
CA GLY A 106 -11.07 -5.85 6.29
C GLY A 106 -11.07 -6.95 5.22
N LYS A 107 -12.22 -7.22 4.58
CA LYS A 107 -12.30 -8.19 3.49
C LYS A 107 -11.51 -7.71 2.28
N VAL A 108 -10.68 -8.58 1.71
CA VAL A 108 -9.99 -8.32 0.45
C VAL A 108 -11.00 -8.30 -0.70
N VAL A 109 -11.00 -7.21 -1.46
CA VAL A 109 -11.84 -6.99 -2.66
C VAL A 109 -11.02 -7.13 -3.94
N HIS A 110 -9.80 -6.62 -3.94
CA HIS A 110 -8.87 -6.74 -5.07
C HIS A 110 -7.46 -7.09 -4.59
N THR A 111 -6.77 -7.93 -5.36
CA THR A 111 -5.31 -8.12 -5.28
C THR A 111 -4.76 -8.00 -6.69
N ILE A 112 -3.90 -7.00 -6.90
CA ILE A 112 -3.34 -6.65 -8.20
C ILE A 112 -1.83 -6.87 -8.14
N ASP A 113 -1.34 -7.82 -8.92
CA ASP A 113 0.09 -8.07 -9.06
C ASP A 113 0.73 -7.03 -9.99
N LEU A 114 1.79 -6.37 -9.51
CA LEU A 114 2.54 -5.37 -10.26
C LEU A 114 3.86 -5.92 -10.82
N SER A 115 4.12 -7.22 -10.69
CA SER A 115 5.40 -7.84 -11.10
C SER A 115 5.74 -7.58 -12.57
N LEU A 116 4.75 -7.66 -13.46
CA LEU A 116 4.95 -7.39 -14.90
C LEU A 116 5.09 -5.90 -15.24
N LEU A 117 4.82 -5.02 -14.27
CA LEU A 117 4.91 -3.56 -14.42
C LEU A 117 6.11 -2.97 -13.68
N THR A 118 6.94 -3.81 -13.05
CA THR A 118 8.10 -3.38 -12.26
C THR A 118 9.38 -4.04 -12.77
N CYS A 119 10.52 -3.54 -12.32
CA CYS A 119 11.82 -4.17 -12.51
C CYS A 119 12.60 -4.18 -11.18
N ASP A 120 13.81 -4.73 -11.18
CA ASP A 120 14.64 -4.81 -9.97
C ASP A 120 14.99 -3.44 -9.38
N GLY A 121 15.06 -2.40 -10.23
CA GLY A 121 15.30 -1.02 -9.81
C GLY A 121 14.05 -0.30 -9.28
N SER A 122 12.86 -0.88 -9.39
CA SER A 122 11.61 -0.22 -9.02
C SER A 122 11.57 0.11 -7.52
N ARG A 123 11.09 1.33 -7.21
CA ARG A 123 10.82 1.80 -5.85
C ARG A 123 9.46 2.48 -5.83
N LEU A 124 8.43 1.67 -5.67
CA LEU A 124 7.04 2.13 -5.58
C LEU A 124 6.86 2.89 -4.25
N GLN A 125 6.35 4.12 -4.33
CA GLN A 125 6.28 5.02 -3.17
C GLN A 125 4.89 5.60 -2.94
N THR A 126 4.11 5.81 -4.00
CA THR A 126 2.82 6.49 -3.90
C THR A 126 1.76 5.76 -4.70
N ILE A 127 0.53 5.82 -4.23
CA ILE A 127 -0.65 5.38 -4.97
C ILE A 127 -1.69 6.50 -5.01
N LEU A 128 -2.27 6.69 -6.18
CA LEU A 128 -3.48 7.45 -6.40
C LEU A 128 -4.53 6.54 -7.05
N VAL A 129 -5.75 6.61 -6.55
CA VAL A 129 -6.94 5.91 -7.02
C VAL A 129 -7.89 6.96 -7.55
N ASP A 130 -8.28 6.80 -8.80
CA ASP A 130 -9.25 7.65 -9.48
C ASP A 130 -10.34 6.79 -10.11
N TYR A 131 -11.45 7.42 -10.48
CA TYR A 131 -12.62 6.75 -10.99
C TYR A 131 -13.04 7.35 -12.32
N CYS A 132 -13.18 6.50 -13.33
CA CYS A 132 -13.68 6.96 -14.62
C CYS A 132 -15.11 7.46 -14.47
N LEU A 133 -15.34 8.73 -14.83
CA LEU A 133 -16.66 9.38 -14.71
C LEU A 133 -17.75 8.68 -15.53
N GLN A 134 -17.39 8.00 -16.61
CA GLN A 134 -18.34 7.34 -17.51
C GLN A 134 -18.72 5.93 -17.03
N THR A 135 -17.74 5.17 -16.55
CA THR A 135 -17.92 3.74 -16.20
C THR A 135 -18.00 3.49 -14.70
N GLY A 136 -17.58 4.44 -13.86
CA GLY A 136 -17.45 4.26 -12.42
C GLY A 136 -16.38 3.22 -12.01
N THR A 137 -15.47 2.87 -12.92
CA THR A 137 -14.44 1.85 -12.66
C THR A 137 -13.16 2.48 -12.11
N PRO A 138 -12.48 1.84 -11.15
CA PRO A 138 -11.26 2.38 -10.57
C PRO A 138 -10.07 2.28 -11.52
N TRP A 139 -9.23 3.30 -11.47
CA TRP A 139 -7.92 3.40 -12.11
C TRP A 139 -6.87 3.66 -11.05
N LEU A 140 -5.73 3.00 -11.16
CA LEU A 140 -4.60 3.18 -10.25
C LEU A 140 -3.45 3.88 -10.95
N TYR A 141 -2.83 4.77 -10.21
CA TYR A 141 -1.69 5.58 -10.60
C TYR A 141 -0.62 5.41 -9.55
N ILE A 142 0.48 4.74 -9.88
CA ILE A 142 1.51 4.37 -8.90
C ILE A 142 2.83 5.00 -9.29
N GLY A 143 3.41 5.79 -8.38
CA GLY A 143 4.71 6.41 -8.60
C GLY A 143 5.86 5.41 -8.36
N ASP A 144 6.72 5.24 -9.36
CA ASP A 144 7.98 4.49 -9.26
C ASP A 144 9.17 5.46 -9.40
N ALA A 145 9.60 5.98 -8.26
CA ALA A 145 10.57 7.07 -8.21
C ALA A 145 11.95 6.66 -8.74
N ALA A 146 12.43 5.47 -8.39
CA ALA A 146 13.76 5.01 -8.79
C ALA A 146 13.83 4.61 -10.27
N ALA A 147 12.74 4.05 -10.81
CA ALA A 147 12.68 3.73 -12.24
C ALA A 147 12.31 4.92 -13.13
N ARG A 148 11.99 6.09 -12.53
CA ARG A 148 11.44 7.27 -13.24
C ARG A 148 10.24 6.91 -14.10
N THR A 149 9.36 6.09 -13.57
CA THR A 149 8.14 5.68 -14.26
C THR A 149 6.91 5.89 -13.39
N MET A 150 5.76 5.95 -14.03
CA MET A 150 4.46 5.89 -13.39
C MET A 150 3.71 4.69 -13.93
N LEU A 151 3.17 3.86 -13.05
CA LEU A 151 2.30 2.75 -13.46
C LEU A 151 0.88 3.29 -13.56
N VAL A 152 0.21 2.97 -14.65
CA VAL A 152 -1.21 3.28 -14.86
C VAL A 152 -1.94 1.95 -15.03
N TYR A 153 -2.97 1.70 -14.24
CA TYR A 153 -3.67 0.42 -14.20
C TYR A 153 -5.18 0.58 -14.28
N ASP A 154 -5.81 -0.02 -15.29
CA ASP A 154 -7.25 -0.19 -15.42
C ASP A 154 -7.68 -1.44 -14.64
N VAL A 155 -8.31 -1.22 -13.48
CA VAL A 155 -8.72 -2.32 -12.59
C VAL A 155 -9.79 -3.19 -13.24
N ALA A 156 -10.72 -2.62 -13.99
CA ALA A 156 -11.81 -3.36 -14.60
C ALA A 156 -11.34 -4.28 -15.72
N LYS A 157 -10.30 -3.88 -16.46
CA LYS A 157 -9.73 -4.67 -17.55
C LYS A 157 -8.54 -5.52 -17.13
N SER A 158 -8.08 -5.41 -15.88
CA SER A 158 -6.84 -6.03 -15.40
C SER A 158 -5.65 -5.77 -16.34
N LYS A 159 -5.50 -4.52 -16.77
CA LYS A 159 -4.45 -4.10 -17.71
C LYS A 159 -3.72 -2.90 -17.14
N GLY A 160 -2.40 -3.00 -17.12
CA GLY A 160 -1.53 -1.89 -16.74
C GLY A 160 -0.48 -1.58 -17.79
N GLN A 161 0.08 -0.39 -17.68
CA GLN A 161 1.17 0.10 -18.51
C GLN A 161 2.16 0.89 -17.66
N ARG A 162 3.42 0.88 -18.11
CA ARG A 162 4.49 1.70 -17.54
C ARG A 162 4.66 2.94 -18.41
N VAL A 163 4.48 4.11 -17.81
CA VAL A 163 4.69 5.41 -18.45
C VAL A 163 6.06 5.94 -18.00
N VAL A 164 6.97 6.14 -18.93
CA VAL A 164 8.30 6.70 -18.63
C VAL A 164 8.19 8.21 -18.48
N LEU A 165 8.74 8.74 -17.40
CA LEU A 165 8.73 10.19 -17.13
C LEU A 165 9.87 10.88 -17.90
N PRO A 166 9.67 12.12 -18.38
CA PRO A 166 10.69 12.89 -19.10
C PRO A 166 12.02 13.00 -18.33
N GLU A 167 13.12 13.20 -19.06
CA GLU A 167 14.45 13.44 -18.45
C GLU A 167 14.62 14.84 -17.88
N VAL A 168 13.85 15.80 -18.38
CA VAL A 168 13.90 17.20 -17.97
C VAL A 168 12.49 17.66 -17.68
N VAL A 169 12.29 18.23 -16.49
CA VAL A 169 11.11 19.04 -16.15
C VAL A 169 11.63 20.48 -16.13
N CYS A 170 11.33 21.24 -17.17
CA CYS A 170 11.71 22.65 -17.29
C CYS A 170 10.87 23.52 -16.36
#